data_AF-A0A925UXK4-F1
#
_entry.id   AF-A0A925UXK4-F1
#
_cell.length_a   1.000
_cell.length_b   1.000
_cell.length_c   1.000
_cell.angle_alpha   90.00
_cell.angle_beta   90.00
_cell.angle_gamma   90.00
#
_symmetry.space_group_name_H-M   'P 1'
#
loop_
_entity.id
_entity.type
_entity.pdbx_description
1 polymer ?
#
loop_
_entity_poly.entity_id
_entity_poly.type
_entity_poly.pdbx_seq_one_letter_code
_entity_poly.pdbx_strand_id
1 'polypeptide(L)' 'MPNPKRRFSHQRTALRRTNYNAILPEIELNKQVGGEQYKIRSMATPDGYYKGRRLPGFKD' A
#
# COMPACT_ATOMS: atom_id res chain seq x y z
N MET A 1 -24.74 -31.17 -2.06
CA MET A 1 -23.74 -30.09 -2.15
C MET A 1 -23.41 -29.80 -3.61
N PRO A 2 -23.33 -28.53 -4.04
CA PRO A 2 -22.96 -28.20 -5.42
C PRO A 2 -21.43 -28.25 -5.59
N ASN A 3 -20.95 -29.27 -6.30
CA ASN A 3 -19.55 -29.43 -6.64
C ASN A 3 -19.31 -29.05 -8.12
N PRO A 4 -18.17 -28.44 -8.47
CA PRO A 4 -17.86 -28.12 -9.86
C PRO A 4 -17.76 -29.39 -10.69
N LYS A 5 -18.58 -29.48 -11.75
CA LYS A 5 -18.61 -30.63 -12.66
C LYS A 5 -17.29 -30.83 -13.41
N ARG A 6 -16.54 -29.74 -13.67
CA ARG A 6 -15.28 -29.75 -14.41
C ARG A 6 -14.30 -28.72 -13.83
N ARG A 7 -13.00 -28.98 -14.03
CA ARG A 7 -11.93 -28.02 -13.75
C ARG A 7 -12.05 -26.83 -14.71
N PHE A 8 -11.86 -25.61 -14.19
CA PHE A 8 -11.80 -24.42 -15.03
C PHE A 8 -10.49 -24.38 -15.82
N SER A 9 -10.58 -23.94 -17.09
CA SER A 9 -9.39 -23.73 -17.92
C SER A 9 -8.47 -22.67 -17.32
N HIS A 10 -7.18 -22.74 -17.69
CA HIS A 10 -6.21 -21.74 -17.28
C HIS A 10 -6.64 -20.34 -17.73
N GLN A 11 -7.10 -20.22 -18.99
CA GLN A 11 -7.63 -18.98 -19.55
C GLN A 11 -8.79 -18.40 -18.72
N ARG A 12 -9.78 -19.21 -18.34
CA ARG A 12 -10.92 -18.75 -17.51
C ARG A 12 -10.46 -18.30 -16.12
N THR A 13 -9.46 -18.97 -15.55
CA THR A 13 -8.91 -18.58 -14.24
C THR A 13 -8.12 -17.28 -14.33
N ALA A 14 -7.35 -17.08 -15.41
CA ALA A 14 -6.62 -15.84 -15.68
C ALA A 14 -7.59 -14.66 -15.92
N LEU A 15 -8.60 -14.85 -16.76
CA LEU A 15 -9.66 -13.86 -17.01
C LEU A 15 -10.43 -13.50 -15.73
N ARG A 16 -10.67 -14.46 -14.83
CA ARG A 16 -11.26 -14.16 -13.52
C ARG A 16 -10.33 -13.28 -12.68
N ARG A 17 -9.01 -13.46 -12.77
CA ARG A 17 -8.01 -12.78 -11.93
C ARG A 17 -7.62 -11.38 -12.42
N THR A 18 -8.18 -10.89 -13.53
CA THR A 18 -7.82 -9.58 -14.12
C THR A 18 -8.09 -8.39 -13.20
N ASN A 19 -9.03 -8.51 -12.28
CA ASN A 19 -9.44 -7.42 -11.39
C ASN A 19 -8.85 -7.55 -9.97
N TYR A 20 -8.02 -8.56 -9.73
CA TYR A 20 -7.38 -8.81 -8.44
C TYR A 20 -6.00 -8.14 -8.38
N ASN A 21 -5.92 -6.90 -8.87
CA ASN A 21 -4.68 -6.15 -8.96
C ASN A 21 -4.47 -5.32 -7.68
N ALA A 22 -3.22 -5.23 -7.23
CA ALA A 22 -2.85 -4.29 -6.18
C ALA A 22 -2.86 -2.86 -6.72
N ILE A 23 -3.35 -1.92 -5.91
CA ILE A 23 -3.33 -0.48 -6.22
C ILE A 23 -2.23 0.14 -5.39
N LEU A 24 -1.30 0.83 -6.06
CA LEU A 24 -0.22 1.56 -5.39
C LEU A 24 -0.79 2.84 -4.75
N PRO A 25 -0.55 3.09 -3.45
CA PRO A 25 -1.00 4.31 -2.80
C PRO A 25 -0.24 5.53 -3.31
N GLU A 26 -0.85 6.71 -3.22
CA GLU A 26 -0.15 7.96 -3.55
C GLU A 26 1.01 8.19 -2.58
N ILE A 27 2.23 8.23 -3.13
CA ILE A 27 3.46 8.52 -2.39
C ILE A 27 3.95 9.93 -2.70
N GLU A 28 4.55 10.58 -1.70
CA GLU A 28 5.19 11.88 -1.83
C GLU A 28 6.61 11.84 -1.25
N LEU A 29 7.49 12.70 -1.74
CA LEU A 29 8.84 12.84 -1.21
C LEU A 29 8.77 13.40 0.21
N ASN A 30 9.50 12.76 1.12
CA ASN A 30 9.66 13.26 2.48
C ASN A 30 10.56 14.49 2.47
N LYS A 31 10.18 15.52 3.22
CA LYS A 31 10.93 16.78 3.34
C LYS A 31 11.93 16.75 4.49
N GLN A 32 11.86 15.74 5.35
CA GLN A 32 12.76 15.57 6.48
C GLN A 32 14.13 15.06 6.02
N VAL A 33 15.20 15.65 6.52
CA VAL A 33 16.57 15.17 6.29
C VAL A 33 16.86 14.01 7.25
N GLY A 34 17.36 12.88 6.74
CA GLY A 34 17.79 11.74 7.54
C GLY A 34 16.71 10.71 7.89
N GLY A 35 15.54 10.78 7.27
CA GLY A 35 14.46 9.78 7.42
C GLY A 35 14.17 9.01 6.13
N GLU A 36 13.09 8.22 6.13
CA GLU A 36 12.60 7.51 4.94
C GLU A 36 12.33 8.49 3.78
N GLN A 37 12.78 8.15 2.56
CA GLN A 37 12.74 9.06 1.40
C GLN A 37 11.31 9.39 0.94
N TYR A 38 10.39 8.44 1.10
CA TYR A 38 9.01 8.57 0.67
C TYR A 38 8.06 8.35 1.83
N LYS A 39 6.90 9.01 1.75
CA LYS A 39 5.79 8.75 2.67
C LYS A 39 4.48 8.69 1.91
N ILE A 40 3.49 8.07 2.52
CA ILE A 40 2.13 8.11 1.99
C ILE A 40 1.61 9.55 2.09
N ARG A 41 0.97 10.01 1.02
CA ARG A 41 0.41 11.36 0.94
C ARG A 41 -0.54 11.61 2.10
N SER A 42 -0.43 12.77 2.72
CA SER A 42 -1.27 13.20 3.87
C SER A 42 -1.17 12.32 5.12
N MET A 43 -0.22 11.38 5.19
CA MET A 43 0.10 10.61 6.39
C MET A 43 1.35 11.13 7.07
N ALA A 44 1.51 10.78 8.35
CA ALA A 44 2.74 10.98 9.09
C ALA A 44 3.87 10.09 8.52
N THR A 45 5.11 10.56 8.62
CA THR A 45 6.27 9.71 8.34
C THR A 45 6.41 8.64 9.43
N PRO A 46 7.02 7.48 9.11
CA PRO A 46 7.36 6.48 10.13
C PRO A 46 8.21 7.04 11.26
N ASP A 47 9.04 8.03 10.95
CA ASP A 47 9.89 8.73 11.93
C ASP A 47 9.10 9.66 12.85
N GLY A 48 7.79 9.81 12.69
CA GLY A 48 6.97 10.62 13.58
C GLY A 48 6.92 12.10 13.24
N TYR A 49 7.06 12.46 11.96
CA TYR A 49 6.86 13.83 11.49
C TYR A 49 5.57 13.97 10.67
N TYR A 50 4.83 15.04 10.91
CA TYR A 50 3.70 15.44 10.08
C TYR A 50 3.71 16.95 9.85
N LYS A 51 3.62 17.38 8.59
CA LYS A 51 3.68 18.80 8.20
C LYS A 51 4.86 19.57 8.82
N GLY A 52 6.03 18.93 8.89
CA GLY A 52 7.27 19.52 9.43
C GLY A 52 7.32 19.63 10.96
N ARG A 53 6.37 19.05 11.68
CA ARG A 53 6.35 19.01 13.15
C ARG A 53 6.52 17.59 13.66
N ARG A 54 7.27 17.43 14.74
CA ARG A 54 7.41 16.16 15.47
C ARG A 54 6.09 15.84 16.18
N LEU A 55 5.63 14.61 16.04
CA LEU A 55 4.42 14.12 16.68
C LEU A 55 4.70 13.73 18.15
N PRO A 56 3.72 13.93 19.05
CA PRO A 56 3.85 13.49 20.43
C PRO A 56 3.98 11.96 20.49
N GLY A 57 4.83 11.47 21.39
CA GLY A 57 5.07 10.03 21.59
C GLY A 57 6.28 9.48 20.83
N PHE A 58 6.85 10.22 19.89
CA PHE A 58 8.14 9.89 19.27
C PHE A 58 9.29 10.46 20.12
N LYS A 59 10.01 9.60 20.84
CA LYS A 59 11.26 9.95 21.54
C LYS A 59 12.45 9.86 20.59
N ASP A 60 13.51 10.59 20.91
CA ASP A 60 14.81 10.50 20.23
C ASP A 60 15.61 9.28 20.72
#